data_AF-A0A6A4HIY1-F1
#
_entry.id   AF-A0A6A4HIY1-F1
#
_cell.length_a   1.000
_cell.length_b   1.000
_cell.length_c   1.000
_cell.angle_alpha   90.00
_cell.angle_beta   90.00
_cell.angle_gamma   90.00
#
_symmetry.space_group_name_H-M   'P 1'
#
loop_
_entity.id
_entity.type
_entity.pdbx_description
1 polymer ?
#
loop_
_entity_poly.entity_id
_entity_poly.type
_entity_poly.pdbx_seq_one_letter_code
_entity_poly.pdbx_strand_id
1 'polypeptide(L)'
;MRANDVENGDTQIFAPNEVVAKSRFWYFLRYEQTFLRPEPPNNAFLKVKKANGEIIGINVIHEKKPLKVKNFGFWLRYDSRSGTHNMYKEYRELSRADAVKSMYQDMAARFRSIDILRVVEIEKSEDVRRPYIKQLMAPNLKFPLPHRVSKAQSLFVAHRPTTF
;
A
#
# COMPACT_ATOMS: atom_id res chain seq x y z
N MET A 1 -5.20 -7.48 -5.73
CA MET A 1 -5.55 -8.10 -7.01
C MET A 1 -4.35 -8.89 -7.50
N ARG A 2 -4.44 -10.21 -7.71
CA ARG A 2 -3.28 -11.13 -7.80
C ARG A 2 -2.94 -11.46 -9.26
N ALA A 3 -1.65 -11.75 -9.45
CA ALA A 3 -1.00 -12.54 -10.50
C ALA A 3 -0.94 -11.86 -11.86
N ASN A 4 0.28 -11.44 -12.21
CA ASN A 4 0.62 -10.94 -13.52
C ASN A 4 0.51 -12.09 -14.53
N ASP A 5 -0.60 -12.16 -15.26
CA ASP A 5 -0.63 -12.76 -16.59
C ASP A 5 -0.49 -11.62 -17.59
N VAL A 6 0.66 -11.60 -18.26
CA VAL A 6 1.19 -10.48 -19.04
C VAL A 6 0.48 -10.30 -20.39
N GLU A 7 -0.46 -11.18 -20.74
CA GLU A 7 -1.12 -11.18 -22.05
C GLU A 7 -2.36 -10.27 -22.16
N ASN A 8 -3.04 -9.92 -21.05
CA ASN A 8 -4.31 -9.16 -21.08
C ASN A 8 -4.23 -7.71 -20.55
N GLY A 9 -3.07 -7.24 -20.07
CA GLY A 9 -2.92 -5.87 -19.55
C GLY A 9 -3.59 -5.62 -18.19
N ASP A 10 -3.80 -6.67 -17.41
CA ASP A 10 -4.41 -6.58 -16.08
C ASP A 10 -3.56 -5.72 -15.12
N THR A 11 -4.16 -4.66 -14.57
CA THR A 11 -3.50 -3.74 -13.64
C THR A 11 -4.10 -3.85 -12.24
N GLN A 12 -3.28 -4.14 -11.23
CA GLN A 12 -3.71 -4.09 -9.84
C GLN A 12 -3.72 -2.64 -9.32
N ILE A 13 -4.89 -2.19 -8.86
CA ILE A 13 -5.08 -0.84 -8.31
C ILE A 13 -5.65 -0.92 -6.90
N PHE A 14 -5.13 -0.07 -6.02
CA PHE A 14 -5.67 0.15 -4.69
C PHE A 14 -6.47 1.45 -4.68
N ALA A 15 -7.78 1.36 -4.44
CA ALA A 15 -8.70 2.49 -4.45
C ALA A 15 -9.84 2.27 -3.45
N PRO A 16 -10.44 3.34 -2.90
CA PRO A 16 -11.55 3.24 -1.95
C PRO A 16 -12.87 2.82 -2.62
N ASN A 17 -13.03 3.09 -3.92
CA ASN A 17 -14.21 2.74 -4.69
C ASN A 17 -13.86 2.51 -6.17
N GLU A 18 -14.83 1.99 -6.93
CA GLU A 18 -14.66 1.64 -8.34
C GLU A 18 -14.39 2.84 -9.24
N VAL A 19 -15.01 4.00 -8.96
CA VAL A 19 -14.84 5.22 -9.76
C VAL A 19 -13.38 5.67 -9.73
N VAL A 20 -12.78 5.70 -8.54
CA VAL A 20 -11.36 6.04 -8.36
C VAL A 20 -10.47 4.97 -8.99
N ALA A 21 -10.85 3.69 -8.90
CA ALA A 21 -10.11 2.61 -9.56
C ALA A 21 -10.06 2.80 -11.09
N LYS A 22 -11.20 3.06 -11.73
CA LYS A 22 -11.30 3.35 -13.17
C LYS A 22 -10.45 4.56 -13.56
N SER A 23 -10.48 5.62 -12.76
CA SER A 23 -9.68 6.83 -13.02
C SER A 23 -8.18 6.54 -12.97
N ARG A 24 -7.71 5.82 -11.94
CA ARG A 24 -6.29 5.46 -11.80
C ARG A 24 -5.84 4.48 -12.88
N PHE A 25 -6.70 3.58 -13.33
CA PHE A 25 -6.40 2.66 -14.44
C PHE A 25 -6.01 3.42 -15.71
N TRP A 26 -6.84 4.38 -16.13
CA TRP A 26 -6.54 5.21 -17.29
C TRP A 26 -5.31 6.10 -17.09
N TYR A 27 -5.04 6.55 -15.86
CA TYR A 27 -3.83 7.29 -15.55
C TYR A 27 -2.57 6.45 -15.78
N PHE A 28 -2.53 5.24 -15.22
CA PHE A 28 -1.36 4.35 -15.33
C PHE A 28 -1.16 3.86 -16.77
N LEU A 29 -2.22 3.51 -17.50
CA LEU A 29 -2.11 3.16 -18.91
C LEU A 29 -1.47 4.28 -19.74
N ARG A 30 -1.85 5.54 -19.52
CA ARG A 30 -1.22 6.67 -20.22
C ARG A 30 0.23 6.90 -19.79
N TYR A 31 0.53 6.73 -18.50
CA TYR A 31 1.87 6.93 -17.96
C TYR A 31 2.87 5.94 -18.59
N GLU A 32 2.53 4.66 -18.63
CA GLU A 32 3.37 3.62 -19.23
C GLU A 32 3.57 3.81 -20.73
N GLN A 33 2.54 4.30 -21.44
CA GLN A 33 2.61 4.63 -22.87
C GLN A 33 3.58 5.79 -23.18
N THR A 34 3.68 6.78 -22.29
CA THR A 34 4.35 8.05 -22.58
C THR A 34 5.81 8.07 -22.11
N PHE A 35 6.12 7.41 -20.99
CA PHE A 35 7.41 7.59 -20.31
C PHE A 35 8.35 6.38 -20.35
N LEU A 36 7.90 5.19 -20.76
CA LEU A 36 8.73 3.97 -20.69
C LEU A 36 9.25 3.45 -22.04
N ARG A 37 8.88 4.01 -23.20
CA ARG A 37 9.34 3.52 -24.52
C ARG A 37 9.50 4.64 -25.58
N PRO A 38 10.73 4.97 -26.00
CA PRO A 38 10.95 5.88 -27.14
C PRO A 38 11.01 5.19 -28.52
N GLU A 39 11.04 3.85 -28.62
CA GLU A 39 11.36 3.11 -29.87
C GLU A 39 10.34 1.98 -30.18
N PRO A 40 10.21 1.51 -31.44
CA PRO A 40 8.95 1.05 -32.02
C PRO A 40 8.47 -0.28 -31.44
N PRO A 41 7.16 -0.48 -31.17
CA PRO A 41 6.72 -1.56 -30.33
C PRO A 41 6.27 -2.76 -31.15
N ASN A 42 7.03 -3.84 -31.09
CA ASN A 42 6.58 -5.22 -31.29
C ASN A 42 6.03 -5.83 -29.98
N ASN A 43 5.53 -5.00 -29.05
CA ASN A 43 4.83 -5.47 -27.84
C ASN A 43 3.63 -4.55 -27.47
N ALA A 44 2.46 -4.97 -27.96
CA ALA A 44 1.05 -4.90 -27.54
C ALA A 44 0.47 -3.93 -26.47
N PHE A 45 1.21 -3.05 -25.79
CA PHE A 45 0.54 -2.02 -24.95
C PHE A 45 0.12 -0.84 -25.85
N LEU A 46 -1.04 -1.03 -26.48
CA LEU A 46 -1.65 -0.11 -27.43
C LEU A 46 -1.84 1.28 -26.79
N LYS A 47 -1.69 2.34 -27.60
CA LYS A 47 -1.91 3.76 -27.25
C LYS A 47 -3.39 4.05 -26.98
N VAL A 48 -3.98 3.34 -26.02
CA VAL A 48 -5.41 3.38 -25.72
C VAL A 48 -5.67 4.54 -24.77
N LYS A 49 -6.58 5.41 -25.19
CA LYS A 49 -7.16 6.47 -24.37
C LYS A 49 -8.54 6.02 -23.91
N LYS A 50 -9.06 6.60 -22.82
CA LYS A 50 -10.44 6.36 -22.34
C LYS A 50 -11.51 6.51 -23.43
N ALA A 51 -11.32 7.41 -24.40
CA ALA A 51 -12.26 7.61 -25.50
C ALA A 51 -12.26 6.44 -26.51
N ASN A 52 -11.16 5.69 -26.59
CA ASN A 52 -10.93 4.64 -27.59
C ASN A 52 -10.88 3.24 -26.96
N GLY A 53 -11.23 3.10 -25.68
CA GLY A 53 -11.17 1.82 -24.98
C GLY A 53 -12.20 1.75 -23.88
N GLU A 54 -12.65 0.52 -23.62
CA GLU A 54 -13.66 0.20 -22.61
C GLU A 54 -13.08 -0.71 -21.53
N ILE A 55 -13.58 -0.61 -20.31
CA ILE A 55 -13.18 -1.47 -19.20
C ILE A 55 -14.12 -2.68 -19.20
N ILE A 56 -13.58 -3.86 -19.49
CA ILE A 56 -14.35 -5.10 -19.63
C ILE A 56 -14.85 -5.61 -18.27
N GLY A 57 -14.07 -5.46 -17.20
CA GLY A 57 -14.46 -5.93 -15.87
C GLY A 57 -13.63 -5.32 -14.74
N ILE A 58 -14.22 -5.27 -13.55
CA ILE A 58 -13.58 -4.83 -12.31
C ILE A 58 -13.83 -5.88 -11.24
N ASN A 59 -12.76 -6.56 -10.83
CA ASN A 59 -12.85 -7.64 -9.86
C ASN A 59 -12.17 -7.27 -8.56
N VAL A 60 -12.95 -7.06 -7.49
CA VAL A 60 -12.42 -6.78 -6.15
C VAL A 60 -11.71 -8.02 -5.62
N ILE A 61 -10.45 -7.86 -5.21
CA ILE A 61 -9.65 -8.98 -4.70
C ILE A 61 -9.46 -8.89 -3.20
N HIS A 62 -9.95 -9.94 -2.56
CA HIS A 62 -9.88 -10.17 -1.13
C HIS A 62 -8.62 -10.97 -0.78
N GLU A 63 -8.13 -10.78 0.45
CA GLU A 63 -6.96 -11.50 0.94
C GLU A 63 -7.32 -12.96 1.27
N LYS A 64 -6.46 -13.91 0.90
CA LYS A 64 -6.73 -15.34 1.10
C LYS A 64 -6.81 -15.76 2.58
N LYS A 65 -6.02 -15.11 3.43
CA LYS A 65 -5.89 -15.43 4.87
C LYS A 65 -5.88 -14.14 5.68
N PRO A 66 -7.04 -13.52 5.94
CA PRO A 66 -7.12 -12.19 6.55
C PRO A 66 -6.73 -12.17 8.03
N LEU A 67 -6.72 -13.31 8.73
CA LEU A 67 -6.36 -13.37 10.16
C LEU A 67 -4.86 -13.60 10.40
N LYS A 68 -4.09 -13.90 9.35
CA LYS A 68 -2.65 -14.14 9.48
C LYS A 68 -1.91 -12.82 9.31
N VAL A 69 -1.13 -12.44 10.32
CA VAL A 69 -0.22 -11.29 10.22
C VAL A 69 0.89 -11.59 9.21
N LYS A 70 1.11 -10.66 8.30
CA LYS A 70 2.08 -10.74 7.20
C LYS A 70 2.96 -9.52 7.19
N ASN A 71 4.13 -9.64 6.56
CA ASN A 71 5.01 -8.53 6.28
C ASN A 71 4.89 -8.18 4.79
N PHE A 72 4.78 -6.90 4.47
CA PHE A 72 4.64 -6.42 3.10
C PHE A 72 5.76 -5.43 2.78
N GLY A 73 6.45 -5.66 1.67
CA GLY A 73 7.43 -4.75 1.08
C GLY A 73 6.78 -3.87 0.02
N PHE A 74 7.08 -2.58 0.07
CA PHE A 74 6.57 -1.56 -0.83
C PHE A 74 7.73 -0.87 -1.52
N TRP A 75 7.71 -0.90 -2.85
CA TRP A 75 8.48 0.02 -3.68
C TRP A 75 7.54 1.12 -4.10
N LEU A 76 7.87 2.33 -3.72
CA LEU A 76 7.05 3.51 -3.99
C LEU A 76 7.90 4.62 -4.58
N ARG A 77 7.25 5.48 -5.33
CA ARG A 77 7.79 6.75 -5.78
C ARG A 77 7.01 7.86 -5.10
N TYR A 78 7.70 8.91 -4.70
CA TYR A 78 7.06 10.10 -4.15
C TYR A 78 7.70 11.36 -4.71
N ASP A 79 6.92 12.43 -4.74
CA ASP A 79 7.42 13.76 -5.11
C ASP A 79 7.80 14.54 -3.85
N SER A 80 9.05 14.97 -3.80
CA SER A 80 9.51 15.97 -2.84
C SER A 80 9.34 17.37 -3.43
N ARG A 81 9.73 18.40 -2.66
CA ARG A 81 9.77 19.78 -3.18
C ARG A 81 10.82 19.98 -4.29
N SER A 82 11.82 19.10 -4.33
CA SER A 82 12.99 19.25 -5.22
C SER A 82 13.04 18.23 -6.36
N GLY A 83 12.21 17.18 -6.33
CA GLY A 83 12.21 16.15 -7.35
C GLY A 83 11.52 14.87 -6.92
N THR A 84 11.53 13.89 -7.83
CA THR A 84 10.89 12.59 -7.65
C THR A 84 11.89 11.57 -7.11
N HIS A 85 11.50 10.80 -6.11
CA HIS A 85 12.39 9.85 -5.45
C HIS A 85 11.72 8.49 -5.27
N ASN A 86 12.50 7.43 -5.50
CA ASN A 86 12.08 6.07 -5.18
C ASN A 86 12.39 5.76 -3.71
N MET A 87 11.52 5.01 -3.06
CA MET A 87 11.66 4.60 -1.67
C MET A 87 11.22 3.15 -1.51
N TYR A 88 11.84 2.48 -0.56
CA TYR A 88 11.42 1.17 -0.10
C TYR A 88 10.90 1.26 1.35
N LYS A 89 9.71 0.74 1.63
CA LYS A 89 9.17 0.65 3.00
C LYS A 89 8.57 -0.72 3.25
N GLU A 90 8.52 -1.10 4.52
CA GLU A 90 7.92 -2.35 4.95
C GLU A 90 6.86 -2.06 6.00
N TYR A 91 5.75 -2.81 5.96
CA TYR A 91 4.68 -2.73 6.95
C TYR A 91 4.24 -4.15 7.36
N ARG A 92 3.80 -4.28 8.61
CA ARG A 92 3.31 -5.54 9.18
C ARG A 92 1.81 -5.41 9.43
N GLU A 93 1.00 -6.10 8.63
CA GLU A 93 -0.45 -5.97 8.62
C GLU A 93 -1.14 -7.28 8.27
N LEU A 94 -2.46 -7.32 8.40
CA LEU A 94 -3.30 -8.48 8.12
C LEU A 94 -3.60 -8.66 6.62
N SER A 95 -3.72 -7.56 5.87
CA SER A 95 -4.07 -7.58 4.45
C SER A 95 -3.22 -6.62 3.63
N ARG A 96 -3.12 -6.87 2.31
CA ARG A 96 -2.46 -5.93 1.38
C ARG A 96 -3.13 -4.55 1.38
N ALA A 97 -4.45 -4.50 1.53
CA ALA A 97 -5.21 -3.25 1.52
C ALA A 97 -4.92 -2.42 2.78
N ASP A 98 -4.88 -3.06 3.95
CA ASP A 98 -4.54 -2.40 5.21
C ASP A 98 -3.09 -1.94 5.21
N ALA A 99 -2.17 -2.75 4.67
CA ALA A 99 -0.77 -2.36 4.49
C ALA A 99 -0.63 -1.12 3.59
N VAL A 100 -1.38 -1.03 2.50
CA VAL A 100 -1.43 0.17 1.65
C VAL A 100 -2.01 1.36 2.40
N LYS A 101 -3.05 1.17 3.21
CA LYS A 101 -3.64 2.23 4.03
C LYS A 101 -2.66 2.77 5.06
N SER A 102 -2.02 1.90 5.83
CA SER A 102 -0.97 2.26 6.80
C SER A 102 0.19 2.99 6.12
N MET A 103 0.58 2.54 4.91
CA MET A 103 1.59 3.21 4.10
C MET A 103 1.18 4.63 3.72
N TYR A 104 -0.04 4.82 3.21
CA TYR A 104 -0.53 6.15 2.87
C TYR A 104 -0.62 7.05 4.10
N GLN A 105 -1.04 6.54 5.27
CA GLN A 105 -1.10 7.34 6.49
C GLN A 105 0.28 7.81 6.96
N ASP A 106 1.28 6.92 6.97
CA ASP A 106 2.65 7.27 7.37
C ASP A 106 3.31 8.25 6.39
N MET A 107 3.02 8.12 5.10
CA MET A 107 3.58 8.99 4.06
C MET A 107 2.84 10.33 3.94
N ALA A 108 1.52 10.38 4.13
CA ALA A 108 0.70 11.58 3.95
C ALA A 108 1.09 12.72 4.90
N ALA A 109 1.65 12.39 6.06
CA ALA A 109 2.12 13.40 7.01
C ALA A 109 3.39 14.12 6.54
N ARG A 110 4.20 13.52 5.65
CA ARG A 110 5.56 13.98 5.34
C ARG A 110 5.77 14.32 3.87
N PHE A 111 5.09 13.62 2.97
CA PHE A 111 5.33 13.66 1.53
C PHE A 111 4.02 13.87 0.76
N ARG A 112 4.14 14.39 -0.46
CA ARG A 112 3.02 14.64 -1.37
C ARG A 112 3.17 13.72 -2.59
N SER A 113 2.05 13.45 -3.26
CA SER A 113 1.99 12.66 -4.50
C SER A 113 2.77 11.34 -4.44
N ILE A 114 2.12 10.31 -3.91
CA ILE A 114 2.73 8.98 -3.70
C ILE A 114 2.16 8.01 -4.74
N ASP A 115 3.05 7.37 -5.48
CA ASP A 115 2.72 6.29 -6.40
C ASP A 115 3.35 4.98 -5.94
N ILE A 116 2.55 3.91 -5.94
CA ILE A 116 3.01 2.57 -5.56
C ILE A 116 3.50 1.87 -6.82
N LEU A 117 4.78 1.51 -6.85
CA LEU A 117 5.38 0.79 -7.98
C LEU A 117 5.13 -0.71 -7.86
N ARG A 118 5.32 -1.27 -6.65
CA ARG A 118 5.17 -2.71 -6.41
C ARG A 118 4.85 -2.97 -4.94
N VAL A 119 3.99 -3.95 -4.70
CA VAL A 119 3.68 -4.51 -3.38
C VAL A 119 3.98 -6.00 -3.39
N VAL A 120 4.79 -6.47 -2.44
CA VAL A 120 5.14 -7.90 -2.30
C VAL A 120 4.90 -8.34 -0.85
N GLU A 121 4.36 -9.54 -0.68
CA GLU A 121 4.32 -10.21 0.62
C GLU A 121 5.69 -10.85 0.87
N ILE A 122 6.32 -10.51 1.99
CA ILE A 122 7.62 -11.06 2.38
C ILE A 122 7.35 -12.33 3.20
N GLU A 123 7.66 -13.49 2.62
CA GLU A 123 7.39 -14.79 3.23
C GLU A 123 8.45 -15.19 4.27
N LYS A 124 9.72 -14.90 3.99
CA LYS A 124 10.84 -15.22 4.88
C LYS A 124 11.10 -14.07 5.84
N SER A 125 11.21 -14.39 7.12
CA SER A 125 11.53 -13.40 8.15
C SER A 125 12.93 -12.77 7.96
N GLU A 126 13.85 -13.49 7.32
CA GLU A 126 15.23 -13.02 7.05
C GLU A 126 15.28 -11.89 6.01
N ASP A 127 14.33 -11.88 5.07
CA ASP A 127 14.28 -10.91 3.97
C ASP A 127 13.75 -9.53 4.42
N VAL A 128 13.20 -9.45 5.62
CA VAL A 128 12.77 -8.19 6.24
C VAL A 128 14.01 -7.33 6.49
N ARG A 129 14.05 -6.12 5.94
CA ARG A 129 15.22 -5.23 6.04
C ARG A 129 15.07 -4.19 7.14
N ARG A 130 13.85 -3.79 7.50
CA ARG A 130 13.61 -2.66 8.38
C ARG A 130 13.72 -3.05 9.88
N PRO A 131 14.53 -2.34 10.68
CA PRO A 131 14.79 -2.72 12.08
C PRO A 131 13.54 -2.66 12.95
N TYR A 132 12.64 -1.70 12.69
CA TYR A 132 11.39 -1.55 13.44
C TYR A 132 10.41 -2.71 13.23
N ILE A 133 10.50 -3.45 12.11
CA ILE A 133 9.73 -4.69 11.91
C ILE A 133 10.50 -5.89 12.49
N LYS A 134 11.83 -5.92 12.33
CA LYS A 134 12.67 -7.00 12.90
C LYS A 134 12.43 -7.20 14.40
N GLN A 135 12.35 -6.12 15.17
CA GLN A 135 12.09 -6.21 16.62
C GLN A 135 10.74 -6.87 16.96
N LEU A 136 9.73 -6.76 16.08
CA LEU A 136 8.39 -7.31 16.29
C LEU A 136 8.28 -8.80 15.95
N MET A 137 9.33 -9.40 15.39
CA MET A 137 9.37 -10.81 15.00
C MET A 137 10.05 -11.71 16.04
N ALA A 138 10.52 -11.14 17.16
CA ALA A 138 11.11 -11.92 18.24
C ALA A 138 10.07 -12.89 18.85
N PRO A 139 10.41 -14.17 19.04
CA PRO A 139 9.52 -15.11 19.70
C PRO A 139 9.28 -14.67 21.15
N ASN A 140 8.06 -14.87 21.65
CA ASN A 140 7.65 -14.53 23.02
C ASN A 140 7.85 -13.05 23.42
N LEU A 141 7.76 -12.14 22.44
CA LEU A 141 7.86 -10.71 22.68
C LEU A 141 6.75 -10.21 23.62
N LYS A 142 7.14 -9.53 24.68
CA LYS A 142 6.24 -8.92 25.67
C LYS A 142 6.58 -7.44 25.81
N PHE A 143 5.55 -6.62 25.89
CA PHE A 143 5.69 -5.20 26.14
C PHE A 143 5.05 -4.87 27.49
N PRO A 144 5.73 -4.15 28.39
CA PRO A 144 5.04 -3.51 29.49
C PRO A 144 4.04 -2.49 28.91
N LEU A 145 2.97 -2.20 29.64
CA LEU A 145 2.04 -1.11 29.32
C LEU A 145 2.21 -0.02 30.39
N PRO A 146 3.21 0.88 30.27
CA PRO A 146 3.56 1.82 31.35
C PRO A 146 2.55 2.93 31.54
N HIS A 147 1.66 3.16 30.58
CA HIS A 147 0.67 4.22 30.68
C HIS A 147 -0.63 3.75 30.05
N ARG A 148 -1.64 3.55 30.89
CA ARG A 148 -2.98 3.19 30.46
C ARG A 148 -3.89 4.41 30.52
N VAL A 149 -4.41 4.82 29.36
CA VAL A 149 -5.42 5.88 29.27
C VAL A 149 -6.80 5.26 29.45
N SER A 150 -7.44 5.48 30.60
CA SER A 150 -8.85 5.19 30.79
C SER A 150 -9.69 6.31 30.18
N LYS A 151 -10.66 5.97 29.32
CA LYS A 151 -11.63 6.97 28.85
C LYS A 151 -12.55 7.35 30.01
N ALA A 152 -12.53 8.62 30.41
CA ALA A 152 -13.46 9.13 31.42
C ALA A 152 -14.88 9.16 30.85
N GLN A 153 -15.85 8.65 31.60
CA GLN A 153 -17.26 8.70 31.22
C GLN A 153 -17.94 10.02 31.63
N SER A 154 -17.38 10.72 32.61
CA SER A 154 -17.89 11.98 33.16
C SER A 154 -16.80 13.05 33.18
N LEU A 155 -17.23 14.33 33.11
CA LEU A 155 -16.34 15.49 33.21
C LEU A 155 -15.68 15.59 34.59
N PHE A 156 -16.38 15.16 35.65
CA PHE A 156 -15.89 15.13 37.02
C PHE A 156 -15.89 13.71 37.54
N VAL A 157 -14.81 13.33 38.22
CA VAL A 157 -14.62 12.01 38.84
C VAL A 157 -14.16 12.23 40.27
N ALA A 158 -14.77 11.54 41.22
CA ALA A 158 -14.49 11.70 42.66
C ALA A 158 -13.08 11.23 43.05
N HIS A 159 -12.49 10.32 42.26
CA HIS A 159 -11.17 9.77 42.49
C HIS A 159 -10.22 10.13 41.34
N ARG A 160 -8.94 10.30 41.68
CA ARG A 160 -7.89 10.58 40.69
C ARG A 160 -7.66 9.32 39.84
N PRO A 161 -7.50 9.46 38.51
CA PRO A 161 -7.21 8.31 37.66
C PRO A 161 -5.82 7.74 37.95
N THR A 162 -5.67 6.43 37.81
CA THR A 162 -4.38 5.73 37.87
C THR A 162 -4.03 5.22 36.49
N THR A 163 -2.74 5.31 36.12
CA THR A 163 -2.24 4.94 34.79
C THR A 163 -1.45 3.63 34.78
N PHE A 164 -1.31 2.99 35.95
CA PHE A 164 -0.57 1.75 36.21
C PHE A 164 -1.48 0.74 36.91
#